data_AF-A0A382ZA13-F1
#
_entry.id   AF-A0A382ZA13-F1
#
_cell.length_a   1.000
_cell.length_b   1.000
_cell.length_c   1.000
_cell.angle_alpha   90.00
_cell.angle_beta   90.00
_cell.angle_gamma   90.00
#
_symmetry.space_group_name_H-M   'P 1'
#
loop_
_entity.id
_entity.type
_entity.pdbx_description
1 polymer ?
#
loop_
_entity_poly.entity_id
_entity_poly.type
_entity_poly.pdbx_seq_one_letter_code
_entity_poly.pdbx_strand_id
1 'polypeptide(L)'
;MEIMGRGLSQIIQETPQYFHLFSKYAGWKLFKRRSPIFGSADIINECNLHCEHCYWWLNRKENEELTLEEWKQVIDEKFKKRHVFAVTVVGGEPMMRPDVVELFAKEFPKRSCVVTNGNYPLIKFKDLYFYWVSIDGDQKIHDTIRGDGTWAKTRKNVIDYVENNGDKAY
;
A
#
# COMPACT_ATOMS: atom_id res chain seq x y z
N MET A 1 3.36 10.33 -26.85
CA MET A 1 2.65 11.52 -26.35
C MET A 1 2.31 11.27 -24.90
N GLU A 2 3.03 11.91 -23.99
CA GLU A 2 2.72 11.87 -22.56
C GLU A 2 1.91 13.11 -22.20
N ILE A 3 0.84 12.93 -21.41
CA ILE A 3 0.06 14.03 -20.85
C ILE A 3 0.27 13.97 -19.34
N MET A 4 0.88 15.00 -18.76
CA MET A 4 1.24 15.05 -17.33
C MET A 4 2.10 13.85 -16.86
N GLY A 5 3.07 13.43 -17.67
CA GLY A 5 3.96 12.30 -17.36
C GLY A 5 3.30 10.91 -17.47
N ARG A 6 2.07 10.84 -17.98
CA ARG A 6 1.31 9.60 -18.20
C ARG A 6 1.20 9.30 -19.69
N GLY A 7 1.42 8.05 -20.06
CA GLY A 7 1.18 7.57 -21.43
C GLY A 7 -0.31 7.47 -21.75
N LEU A 8 -0.67 7.46 -23.04
CA LEU A 8 -2.06 7.33 -23.49
C LEU A 8 -2.73 6.04 -22.97
N SER A 9 -2.00 4.92 -22.96
CA SER A 9 -2.45 3.65 -22.39
C SER A 9 -2.80 3.76 -20.91
N GLN A 10 -1.99 4.48 -20.14
CA GLN A 10 -2.21 4.70 -18.71
C GLN A 10 -3.46 5.54 -18.46
N ILE A 11 -3.66 6.61 -19.22
CA ILE A 11 -4.86 7.46 -19.11
C ILE A 11 -6.12 6.64 -19.38
N ILE A 12 -6.10 5.79 -20.41
CA ILE A 12 -7.21 4.88 -20.74
C ILE A 12 -7.47 3.90 -19.59
N GLN A 13 -6.42 3.28 -19.05
CA GLN A 13 -6.55 2.33 -17.93
C GLN A 13 -7.08 2.99 -16.64
N GLU A 14 -6.72 4.25 -16.38
CA GLU A 14 -7.16 5.00 -15.20
C GLU A 14 -8.52 5.69 -15.40
N THR A 15 -9.03 5.77 -16.63
CA THR A 15 -10.31 6.45 -16.95
C THR A 15 -11.50 5.99 -16.08
N PRO A 16 -11.71 4.68 -15.85
CA PRO A 16 -12.78 4.22 -14.95
C PRO A 16 -12.66 4.76 -13.52
N GLN A 17 -11.44 5.03 -13.06
CA GLN A 17 -11.17 5.56 -11.74
C GLN A 17 -11.62 7.02 -11.60
N TYR A 18 -11.41 7.84 -12.65
CA TYR A 18 -11.91 9.21 -12.68
C TYR A 18 -13.44 9.27 -12.67
N PHE A 19 -14.10 8.37 -13.40
CA PHE A 19 -15.55 8.26 -13.36
C PHE A 19 -16.06 7.90 -11.96
N HIS A 20 -15.39 6.95 -11.28
CA HIS A 20 -15.71 6.61 -9.90
C HIS A 20 -15.57 7.83 -8.98
N LEU A 21 -14.44 8.55 -9.01
CA LEU A 21 -14.24 9.76 -8.21
C LEU A 21 -15.28 10.84 -8.50
N PHE A 22 -15.61 11.06 -9.78
CA PHE A 22 -16.66 11.99 -10.19
C PHE A 22 -18.02 11.57 -9.62
N SER A 23 -18.38 10.29 -9.67
CA SER A 23 -19.62 9.77 -9.10
C SER A 23 -19.71 10.02 -7.59
N LYS A 24 -18.58 9.93 -6.86
CA LYS A 24 -18.54 10.25 -5.43
C LYS A 24 -18.71 11.73 -5.16
N TYR A 25 -18.03 12.58 -5.95
CA TYR A 25 -18.19 14.03 -5.88
C TYR A 25 -19.64 14.46 -6.16
N ALA A 26 -20.25 13.92 -7.23
CA ALA A 26 -21.65 14.16 -7.55
C ALA A 26 -22.57 13.64 -6.44
N GLY A 27 -22.31 12.45 -5.90
CA GLY A 27 -23.04 11.87 -4.77
C GLY A 27 -23.01 12.74 -3.52
N TRP A 28 -21.86 13.33 -3.22
CA TRP A 28 -21.71 14.29 -2.12
C TRP A 28 -22.45 15.60 -2.40
N LYS A 29 -22.28 16.16 -3.60
CA LYS A 29 -22.86 17.47 -3.97
C LYS A 29 -24.39 17.42 -4.07
N LEU A 30 -24.93 16.37 -4.69
CA LEU A 30 -26.36 16.22 -4.98
C LEU A 30 -27.15 15.55 -3.85
N PHE A 31 -26.57 14.52 -3.20
CA PHE A 31 -27.29 13.70 -2.22
C PHE A 31 -26.69 13.74 -0.80
N LYS A 32 -25.68 14.58 -0.56
CA LYS A 32 -24.96 14.70 0.73
C LYS A 32 -24.40 13.37 1.24
N ARG A 33 -24.19 12.38 0.36
CA ARG A 33 -23.58 11.10 0.70
C ARG A 33 -22.14 11.32 1.16
N ARG A 34 -21.77 10.74 2.30
CA ARG A 34 -20.40 10.77 2.84
C ARG A 34 -19.80 9.38 2.73
N SER A 35 -18.91 9.19 1.77
CA SER A 35 -18.16 7.96 1.56
C SER A 35 -16.66 8.26 1.57
N PRO A 36 -15.84 7.51 2.31
CA PRO A 36 -14.39 7.76 2.39
C PRO A 36 -13.71 7.57 1.06
N ILE A 37 -12.82 8.48 0.65
CA ILE A 37 -12.02 8.32 -0.56
C ILE A 37 -10.91 7.29 -0.31
N PHE A 38 -10.20 7.46 0.80
CA PHE A 38 -9.08 6.60 1.18
C PHE A 38 -9.43 5.76 2.41
N GLY A 39 -8.89 4.55 2.46
CA GLY A 39 -8.86 3.71 3.65
C GLY A 39 -7.44 3.23 3.91
N SER A 40 -7.14 2.88 5.15
CA SER A 40 -5.88 2.24 5.53
C SER A 40 -6.20 0.93 6.24
N ALA A 41 -5.40 -0.10 6.01
CA ALA A 41 -5.54 -1.41 6.65
C ALA A 41 -4.17 -1.84 7.22
N ASP A 42 -4.07 -1.87 8.55
CA ASP A 42 -2.95 -2.49 9.25
C ASP A 42 -3.15 -4.01 9.26
N ILE A 43 -2.42 -4.73 8.40
CA ILE A 43 -2.72 -6.14 8.08
C ILE A 43 -2.00 -7.18 8.94
N ILE A 44 -1.01 -6.73 9.71
CA ILE A 44 -0.17 -7.57 10.55
C ILE A 44 0.37 -6.75 11.73
N ASN A 45 0.46 -7.33 12.92
CA ASN A 45 1.03 -6.68 14.11
C ASN A 45 2.55 -6.82 14.20
N GLU A 46 3.13 -7.84 13.58
CA GLU A 46 4.57 -8.11 13.60
C GLU A 46 5.33 -7.31 12.54
N CYS A 47 6.54 -6.90 12.90
CA CYS A 47 7.48 -6.22 12.02
C CYS A 47 8.88 -6.77 12.29
N ASN A 48 9.69 -6.90 11.24
CA ASN A 48 11.09 -7.34 11.36
C ASN A 48 12.03 -6.25 11.88
N LEU A 49 11.57 -5.00 12.03
CA LEU A 49 12.34 -3.87 12.55
C LEU A 49 11.66 -3.25 13.78
N HIS A 50 12.46 -2.63 14.65
CA HIS A 50 12.00 -1.90 15.84
C HIS A 50 12.45 -0.44 15.78
N CYS A 51 11.92 0.31 14.80
CA CYS A 51 12.34 1.69 14.56
C CYS A 51 12.05 2.61 15.75
N GLU A 52 12.93 3.57 16.03
CA GLU A 52 12.85 4.44 17.22
C GLU A 52 11.53 5.24 17.32
N HIS A 53 10.99 5.68 16.17
CA HIS A 53 9.78 6.51 16.11
C HIS A 53 8.48 5.71 15.88
N CYS A 54 8.55 4.37 15.87
CA CYS A 54 7.48 3.55 15.33
C CYS A 54 6.16 3.68 16.12
N TYR A 55 5.18 4.39 15.55
CA TYR A 55 3.85 4.51 16.15
C TYR A 55 3.18 3.14 16.34
N TRP A 56 3.48 2.17 15.47
CA TRP A 56 2.86 0.85 15.51
C TRP A 56 3.32 0.06 16.73
N TRP A 57 4.62 -0.06 16.95
CA TRP A 57 5.16 -0.75 18.14
C TRP A 57 4.69 -0.12 19.45
N LEU A 58 4.50 1.20 19.47
CA LEU A 58 4.03 1.93 20.65
C LEU A 58 2.53 1.73 20.97
N ASN A 59 1.71 1.39 19.96
CA ASN A 59 0.25 1.37 20.11
C ASN A 59 -0.38 0.03 19.75
N ARG A 60 0.40 -0.95 19.27
CA ARG A 60 -0.13 -2.26 18.89
C ARG A 60 -0.74 -2.95 20.10
N LYS A 61 -1.83 -3.67 19.86
CA LYS A 61 -2.42 -4.58 20.83
C LYS A 61 -1.97 -5.99 20.47
N GLU A 62 -1.61 -6.77 21.47
CA GLU A 62 -1.43 -8.21 21.30
C GLU A 62 -2.81 -8.83 21.10
N ASN A 63 -3.22 -8.90 19.84
CA ASN A 63 -4.44 -9.55 19.40
C ASN A 63 -4.07 -10.68 18.44
N GLU A 64 -4.97 -11.65 18.29
CA GLU A 64 -4.86 -12.66 17.24
C GLU A 64 -4.85 -12.00 15.85
N GLU A 65 -3.97 -12.48 14.99
CA GLU A 65 -3.91 -12.08 13.59
C GLU A 65 -5.11 -12.61 12.83
N LEU A 66 -5.68 -11.79 11.95
CA LEU A 66 -6.77 -12.24 11.08
C LEU A 66 -6.25 -13.21 10.02
N THR A 67 -7.04 -14.25 9.78
CA THR A 67 -6.93 -15.16 8.65
C THR A 67 -7.20 -14.43 7.33
N LEU A 68 -6.83 -15.05 6.21
CA LEU A 68 -7.06 -14.47 4.88
C LEU A 68 -8.56 -14.29 4.59
N GLU A 69 -9.38 -15.26 5.03
CA GLU A 69 -10.84 -15.27 4.89
C GLU A 69 -11.48 -14.13 5.71
N GLU A 70 -11.00 -13.89 6.92
CA GLU A 70 -11.46 -12.76 7.75
C GLU A 70 -11.07 -11.43 7.12
N TRP A 71 -9.87 -11.30 6.55
CA TRP A 71 -9.48 -10.12 5.77
C TRP A 71 -10.39 -9.90 4.56
N LYS A 72 -10.80 -10.96 3.86
CA LYS A 72 -11.78 -10.86 2.77
C LYS A 72 -13.10 -10.29 3.28
N GLN A 73 -13.59 -10.76 4.42
CA GLN A 73 -14.80 -10.23 5.05
C GLN A 73 -14.63 -8.75 5.41
N VAL A 74 -13.51 -8.37 6.04
CA VAL A 74 -13.21 -6.97 6.36
C VAL A 74 -13.21 -6.09 5.10
N ILE A 75 -12.60 -6.54 4.01
CA ILE A 75 -12.61 -5.84 2.72
C ILE A 75 -14.04 -5.60 2.24
N ASP A 76 -14.87 -6.64 2.22
CA ASP A 76 -16.23 -6.54 1.73
C ASP A 76 -17.08 -5.62 2.63
N GLU A 77 -16.95 -5.75 3.94
CA GLU A 77 -17.81 -5.06 4.89
C GLU A 77 -17.41 -3.62 5.20
N LYS A 78 -16.11 -3.36 5.34
CA LYS A 78 -15.61 -2.06 5.79
C LYS A 78 -15.18 -1.18 4.63
N PHE A 79 -14.67 -1.77 3.55
CA PHE A 79 -14.16 -1.02 2.41
C PHE A 79 -15.17 -0.97 1.26
N LYS A 80 -15.62 -2.13 0.75
CA LYS A 80 -16.51 -2.16 -0.42
C LYS A 80 -17.93 -1.67 -0.15
N LYS A 81 -18.58 -2.13 0.92
CA LYS A 81 -19.92 -1.64 1.31
C LYS A 81 -19.94 -0.12 1.53
N ARG A 82 -18.81 0.48 1.92
CA ARG A 82 -18.66 1.93 2.10
C ARG A 82 -18.14 2.66 0.86
N HIS A 83 -17.94 1.95 -0.25
CA HIS A 83 -17.40 2.46 -1.51
C HIS A 83 -16.05 3.14 -1.36
N VAL A 84 -15.14 2.63 -0.52
CA VAL A 84 -13.76 3.15 -0.42
C VAL A 84 -13.10 3.08 -1.79
N PHE A 85 -12.49 4.18 -2.21
CA PHE A 85 -11.93 4.28 -3.55
C PHE A 85 -10.51 3.72 -3.62
N ALA A 86 -9.62 4.08 -2.70
CA ALA A 86 -8.25 3.59 -2.65
C ALA A 86 -7.86 3.14 -1.25
N VAL A 87 -6.95 2.16 -1.15
CA VAL A 87 -6.56 1.55 0.11
C VAL A 87 -5.05 1.52 0.26
N THR A 88 -4.54 1.95 1.40
CA THR A 88 -3.15 1.76 1.79
C THR A 88 -3.05 0.53 2.69
N VAL A 89 -2.22 -0.42 2.30
CA VAL A 89 -1.90 -1.62 3.08
C VAL A 89 -0.65 -1.32 3.90
N VAL A 90 -0.79 -1.41 5.22
CA VAL A 90 0.20 -0.99 6.24
C VAL A 90 0.23 -2.02 7.39
N GLY A 91 0.76 -1.63 8.56
CA GLY A 91 0.79 -2.42 9.79
C GLY A 91 2.20 -2.46 10.36
N GLY A 92 2.62 -3.64 10.81
CA GLY A 92 4.01 -3.92 11.13
C GLY A 92 4.87 -3.95 9.86
N GLU A 93 5.07 -5.13 9.24
CA GLU A 93 5.67 -5.22 7.91
C GLU A 93 4.77 -6.03 6.95
N PRO A 94 4.06 -5.37 6.02
CA PRO A 94 3.16 -6.05 5.07
C PRO A 94 3.82 -7.14 4.22
N MET A 95 5.11 -7.03 3.92
CA MET A 95 5.83 -8.08 3.15
C MET A 95 6.02 -9.39 3.92
N MET A 96 5.68 -9.43 5.22
CA MET A 96 5.54 -10.67 5.98
C MET A 96 4.17 -11.37 5.76
N ARG A 97 3.20 -10.69 5.13
CA ARG A 97 1.86 -11.22 4.78
C ARG A 97 1.54 -10.97 3.30
N PRO A 98 2.33 -11.52 2.36
CA PRO A 98 2.13 -11.30 0.93
C PRO A 98 0.78 -11.82 0.43
N ASP A 99 0.20 -12.82 1.10
CA ASP A 99 -1.14 -13.37 0.85
C ASP A 99 -2.23 -12.30 0.99
N VAL A 100 -2.17 -11.51 2.06
CA VAL A 100 -3.15 -10.43 2.31
C VAL A 100 -2.89 -9.26 1.38
N VAL A 101 -1.63 -8.93 1.10
CA VAL A 101 -1.28 -7.89 0.13
C VAL A 101 -1.83 -8.20 -1.26
N GLU A 102 -1.66 -9.44 -1.73
CA GLU A 102 -2.22 -9.90 -3.01
C GLU A 102 -3.75 -9.79 -3.02
N LEU A 103 -4.40 -10.16 -1.92
CA LEU A 103 -5.85 -10.02 -1.77
C LEU A 103 -6.28 -8.54 -1.93
N PHE A 104 -5.62 -7.60 -1.26
CA PHE A 104 -5.93 -6.17 -1.43
C PHE A 104 -5.66 -5.67 -2.86
N ALA A 105 -4.58 -6.12 -3.52
CA ALA A 105 -4.29 -5.81 -4.92
C ALA A 105 -5.42 -6.29 -5.87
N LYS A 106 -5.89 -7.51 -5.67
CA LYS A 106 -7.01 -8.09 -6.45
C LYS A 106 -8.33 -7.38 -6.21
N GLU A 107 -8.62 -6.99 -4.97
CA GLU A 107 -9.91 -6.38 -4.60
C GLU A 107 -9.96 -4.87 -4.89
N PHE A 108 -8.79 -4.21 -4.95
CA PHE A 108 -8.60 -2.80 -5.28
C PHE A 108 -7.62 -2.63 -6.46
N PRO A 109 -7.94 -3.17 -7.65
CA PRO A 109 -7.00 -3.17 -8.76
C PRO A 109 -6.64 -1.74 -9.15
N LYS A 110 -5.33 -1.48 -9.19
CA LYS A 110 -4.68 -0.19 -9.45
C LYS A 110 -5.13 0.92 -8.48
N ARG A 111 -5.61 0.55 -7.30
CA ARG A 111 -6.11 1.43 -6.24
C ARG A 111 -5.63 1.04 -4.84
N SER A 112 -4.84 -0.02 -4.71
CA SER A 112 -4.12 -0.33 -3.49
C SER A 112 -2.63 0.00 -3.61
N CYS A 113 -2.06 0.53 -2.54
CA CYS A 113 -0.63 0.68 -2.38
C CYS A 113 -0.17 0.02 -1.08
N VAL A 114 1.11 -0.32 -1.00
CA VAL A 114 1.70 -0.97 0.18
C VAL A 114 2.78 -0.05 0.75
N VAL A 115 2.72 0.22 2.05
CA VAL A 115 3.83 0.86 2.78
C VAL A 115 4.70 -0.23 3.37
N THR A 116 6.00 -0.20 3.06
CA THR A 116 6.95 -1.22 3.52
C THR A 116 8.25 -0.56 3.98
N ASN A 117 8.95 -1.19 4.92
CA ASN A 117 10.31 -0.82 5.27
C ASN A 117 11.33 -1.22 4.18
N GLY A 118 10.92 -2.06 3.21
CA GLY A 118 11.72 -2.49 2.07
C GLY A 118 12.84 -3.47 2.41
N ASN A 119 12.87 -3.99 3.64
CA ASN A 119 13.92 -4.89 4.11
C ASN A 119 13.64 -6.37 3.74
N TYR A 120 12.41 -6.70 3.36
CA TYR A 120 12.08 -7.92 2.61
C TYR A 120 12.09 -7.65 1.10
N PRO A 121 12.35 -8.68 0.26
CA PRO A 121 12.22 -8.56 -1.18
C PRO A 121 10.84 -8.05 -1.59
N LEU A 122 10.80 -7.09 -2.50
CA LEU A 122 9.54 -6.59 -3.06
C LEU A 122 9.03 -7.57 -4.12
N ILE A 123 7.74 -7.89 -4.06
CA ILE A 123 7.09 -8.86 -4.96
C ILE A 123 6.26 -8.10 -5.99
N LYS A 124 6.35 -8.46 -7.28
CA LYS A 124 5.47 -7.86 -8.29
C LYS A 124 4.06 -8.46 -8.17
N PHE A 125 3.19 -7.81 -7.40
CA PHE A 125 1.78 -8.17 -7.32
C PHE A 125 1.02 -7.67 -8.55
N LYS A 126 0.23 -8.57 -9.16
CA LYS A 126 -0.70 -8.19 -10.22
C LYS A 126 -1.70 -7.18 -9.67
N ASP A 127 -1.91 -6.09 -10.39
CA ASP A 127 -2.86 -5.01 -10.05
C ASP A 127 -2.53 -4.16 -8.82
N LEU A 128 -1.41 -4.37 -8.13
CA LEU A 128 -0.93 -3.39 -7.14
C LEU A 128 -0.61 -2.07 -7.86
N TYR A 129 -0.90 -0.94 -7.22
CA TYR A 129 -0.63 0.38 -7.81
C TYR A 129 0.84 0.76 -7.67
N PHE A 130 1.37 0.82 -6.44
CA PHE A 130 2.79 1.05 -6.17
C PHE A 130 3.18 0.67 -4.73
N TYR A 131 4.48 0.67 -4.47
CA TYR A 131 5.06 0.64 -3.13
C TYR A 131 5.41 2.04 -2.62
N TRP A 132 5.16 2.27 -1.33
CA TRP A 132 5.75 3.35 -0.56
C TRP A 132 6.85 2.75 0.31
N VAL A 133 8.10 2.95 -0.11
CA VAL A 133 9.28 2.45 0.61
C VAL A 133 9.75 3.53 1.57
N SER A 134 9.89 3.14 2.83
CA SER A 134 10.25 4.08 3.89
C SER A 134 11.76 4.34 3.91
N ILE A 135 12.17 5.61 3.75
CA ILE A 135 13.57 6.06 3.80
C ILE A 135 13.64 7.31 4.68
N ASP A 136 14.27 7.21 5.85
CA ASP A 136 14.27 8.30 6.84
C ASP A 136 15.55 9.17 6.83
N GLY A 137 16.32 9.16 5.75
CA GLY A 137 17.53 9.99 5.63
C GLY A 137 18.62 9.34 4.78
N ASP A 138 19.84 9.84 4.94
CA ASP A 138 21.04 9.16 4.43
C ASP A 138 21.28 7.83 5.16
N GLN A 139 22.28 7.06 4.73
CA GLN A 139 22.57 5.76 5.32
C GLN A 139 22.75 5.82 6.84
N LYS A 140 23.50 6.80 7.34
CA LYS A 140 23.80 6.92 8.76
C LYS A 140 22.54 7.20 9.57
N ILE A 141 21.72 8.15 9.12
CA ILE A 141 20.47 8.53 9.80
C ILE A 141 19.46 7.38 9.73
N HIS A 142 19.31 6.78 8.55
CA HIS A 142 18.38 5.67 8.35
C HIS A 142 18.71 4.46 9.23
N ASP A 143 19.99 4.06 9.26
CA ASP A 143 20.45 2.93 10.08
C ASP A 143 20.31 3.24 11.57
N THR A 144 20.55 4.49 12.00
CA THR A 144 20.32 4.91 13.40
C THR A 144 18.85 4.74 13.80
N ILE A 145 17.92 5.16 12.94
CA ILE A 145 16.48 5.15 13.23
C ILE A 145 15.89 3.73 13.14
N ARG A 146 16.32 2.94 12.15
CA ARG A 146 15.65 1.69 11.74
C ARG A 146 16.43 0.42 12.05
N GLY A 147 17.71 0.55 12.41
CA GLY A 147 18.63 -0.54 12.71
C GLY A 147 19.77 -0.65 11.68
N ASP A 148 20.90 -1.16 12.15
CA ASP A 148 22.13 -1.25 11.36
C ASP A 148 21.95 -2.05 10.06
N GLY A 149 22.45 -1.51 8.94
CA GLY A 149 22.43 -2.15 7.63
C GLY A 149 21.05 -2.20 6.95
N THR A 150 20.03 -1.59 7.55
CA THR A 150 18.68 -1.54 6.96
C THR A 150 18.65 -0.71 5.68
N TRP A 151 19.40 0.40 5.63
CA TRP A 151 19.50 1.24 4.44
C TRP A 151 20.07 0.46 3.24
N ALA A 152 21.16 -0.27 3.45
CA ALA A 152 21.82 -1.02 2.38
C ALA A 152 20.92 -2.12 1.83
N LYS A 153 20.19 -2.82 2.71
CA LYS A 153 19.26 -3.89 2.33
C LYS A 153 18.02 -3.34 1.63
N THR A 154 17.45 -2.23 2.10
CA THR A 154 16.34 -1.56 1.43
C THR A 154 16.75 -1.05 0.04
N ARG A 155 17.91 -0.40 -0.08
CA ARG A 155 18.46 0.03 -1.38
C ARG A 155 18.61 -1.15 -2.34
N LYS A 156 19.19 -2.26 -1.88
CA LYS A 156 19.35 -3.47 -2.69
C LYS A 156 18.01 -3.98 -3.20
N ASN A 157 17.03 -4.19 -2.31
CA ASN A 157 15.72 -4.73 -2.69
C ASN A 157 14.95 -3.83 -3.67
N VAL A 158 15.07 -2.51 -3.54
CA VAL A 158 14.46 -1.57 -4.50
C VAL A 158 15.13 -1.66 -5.87
N ILE A 159 16.46 -1.71 -5.92
CA ILE A 159 17.21 -1.86 -7.18
C ILE A 159 16.87 -3.20 -7.83
N ASP A 160 16.95 -4.30 -7.08
CA ASP A 160 16.60 -5.64 -7.57
C ASP A 160 15.16 -5.68 -8.12
N TYR A 161 14.21 -5.00 -7.47
CA TYR A 161 12.83 -4.91 -7.96
C TYR A 161 12.74 -4.18 -9.31
N VAL A 162 13.41 -3.04 -9.44
CA VAL A 162 13.40 -2.23 -10.66
C VAL A 162 14.09 -2.95 -11.81
N GLU A 163 15.26 -3.56 -11.58
CA GLU A 163 16.00 -4.30 -12.61
C GLU A 163 15.20 -5.48 -13.17
N ASN A 164 14.44 -6.17 -12.31
CA ASN A 164 13.65 -7.34 -12.72
C ASN A 164 12.28 -6.98 -13.34
N ASN A 165 11.73 -5.79 -13.05
CA ASN A 165 10.34 -5.46 -13.40
C ASN A 165 10.18 -4.19 -14.26
N GLY A 166 11.27 -3.46 -14.48
CA GLY A 166 11.32 -2.18 -15.19
C GLY A 166 11.19 -0.95 -14.28
N ASP A 167 11.56 0.22 -14.83
CA ASP A 167 11.61 1.51 -14.12
C ASP A 167 10.25 2.03 -13.63
N LYS A 168 9.17 1.45 -14.12
CA LYS A 168 7.81 1.87 -13.79
C LYS A 168 7.02 0.63 -13.36
N ALA A 169 6.51 0.68 -12.13
CA ALA A 169 5.59 -0.31 -11.60
C ALA A 169 4.28 -0.25 -12.41
N TYR A 170 4.21 -1.04 -13.48
CA TYR A 170 2.99 -1.32 -14.24
C TYR A 170 2.52 -2.75 -13.96
#